data_AF-A0A0U2WAI6-F1
#
_entry.id   AF-A0A0U2WAI6-F1
#
_cell.length_a   1.000
_cell.length_b   1.000
_cell.length_c   1.000
_cell.angle_alpha   90.00
_cell.angle_beta   90.00
_cell.angle_gamma   90.00
#
_symmetry.space_group_name_H-M   'P 1'
#
loop_
_entity.id
_entity.type
_entity.pdbx_description
1 polymer ?
#
loop_
_entity_poly.entity_id
_entity_poly.type
_entity_poly.pdbx_seq_one_letter_code
_entity_poly.pdbx_strand_id
1 'polypeptide(L)'
;MKINGTNQVSPVNQYKKNQEHIQAAASGKKSKMKDHVEISTEAKELLESSGAKPADRERLDELKKSVKAGSYHVDARTLAEKIFPFLKF
;
A
#
# COMPACT_ATOMS: atom_id res chain seq x y z
N MET A 1 72.54 -9.24 -8.77
CA MET A 1 71.08 -9.13 -8.85
C MET A 1 70.54 -8.91 -7.43
N LYS A 2 69.77 -7.84 -7.19
CA LYS A 2 69.11 -7.57 -5.90
C LYS A 2 67.61 -7.78 -6.09
N ILE A 3 67.06 -8.77 -5.41
CA ILE A 3 65.63 -9.10 -5.41
C ILE A 3 64.99 -8.45 -4.19
N ASN A 4 64.19 -7.39 -4.41
CA ASN A 4 63.37 -6.80 -3.36
C ASN A 4 62.11 -7.67 -3.21
N GLY A 5 61.99 -8.37 -2.08
CA GLY A 5 60.84 -9.19 -1.75
C GLY A 5 59.56 -8.35 -1.75
N THR A 6 58.69 -8.60 -2.71
CA THR A 6 57.35 -8.02 -2.77
C THR A 6 56.44 -8.73 -1.77
N ASN A 7 55.65 -7.93 -1.06
CA ASN A 7 54.52 -8.30 -0.21
C ASN A 7 54.84 -8.60 1.27
N GLN A 8 55.23 -7.56 2.02
CA GLN A 8 54.94 -7.52 3.44
C GLN A 8 53.42 -7.50 3.60
N VAL A 9 52.85 -8.66 3.93
CA VAL A 9 51.44 -8.80 4.27
C VAL A 9 51.23 -8.01 5.57
N SER A 10 50.67 -6.82 5.45
CA SER A 10 50.35 -5.97 6.60
C SER A 10 49.48 -6.77 7.58
N PRO A 11 49.78 -6.83 8.89
CA PRO A 11 48.94 -7.56 9.83
C PRO A 11 47.56 -6.91 9.84
N VAL A 12 46.57 -7.61 9.31
CA VAL A 12 45.18 -7.18 9.31
C VAL A 12 44.74 -7.10 10.77
N ASN A 13 44.69 -5.88 11.31
CA ASN A 13 44.28 -5.61 12.68
C ASN A 13 42.79 -5.93 12.88
N GLN A 14 42.49 -7.19 13.19
CA GLN A 14 41.12 -7.69 13.41
C GLN A 14 40.41 -6.93 14.54
N TYR A 15 41.17 -6.45 15.53
CA TYR A 15 40.65 -5.62 16.62
C TYR A 15 40.08 -4.27 16.17
N LYS A 16 40.68 -3.62 15.17
CA LYS A 16 40.14 -2.37 14.62
C LYS A 16 38.80 -2.61 13.91
N LYS A 17 38.70 -3.73 13.17
CA LYS A 17 37.49 -4.12 12.46
C LYS A 17 36.31 -4.36 13.41
N ASN A 18 36.56 -4.96 14.58
CA ASN A 18 35.53 -5.15 15.60
C ASN A 18 35.08 -3.83 16.25
N GLN A 19 36.01 -2.88 16.46
CA GLN A 19 35.65 -1.56 16.98
C GLN A 19 34.79 -0.76 16.00
N GLU A 20 35.10 -0.81 14.70
CA GLU A 20 34.29 -0.19 13.65
C GLU A 20 32.87 -0.80 13.58
N HIS A 21 32.76 -2.12 13.73
CA HIS A 21 31.46 -2.81 13.75
C HIS A 21 30.60 -2.44 14.97
N ILE A 22 31.24 -2.26 16.15
CA ILE A 22 30.58 -1.82 17.38
C ILE A 22 30.14 -0.35 17.26
N GLN A 23 30.97 0.52 16.66
CA GLN A 23 30.60 1.92 16.43
C GLN A 23 29.46 2.06 15.40
N ALA A 24 29.44 1.22 14.35
CA ALA A 24 28.34 1.17 13.40
C ALA A 24 27.02 0.73 14.07
N ALA A 25 27.07 -0.22 15.01
CA ALA A 25 25.90 -0.64 15.79
C ALA A 25 25.44 0.42 16.81
N ALA A 26 26.37 1.17 17.42
CA ALA A 26 26.07 2.25 18.37
C ALA A 26 25.50 3.52 17.69
N SER A 27 25.77 3.72 16.39
CA SER A 27 25.31 4.88 15.63
C SER A 27 23.80 4.89 15.31
N GLY A 28 23.02 3.92 15.80
CA GLY A 28 21.55 4.00 15.90
C GLY A 28 20.79 4.18 14.58
N LYS A 29 21.47 4.15 13.42
CA LYS A 29 20.89 4.41 12.10
C LYS A 29 20.31 3.14 11.48
N LYS A 30 19.58 2.35 12.26
CA LYS A 30 18.50 1.55 11.69
C LYS A 30 17.23 2.37 11.88
N SER A 31 17.02 3.31 10.96
CA SER A 31 15.75 4.02 10.86
C SER A 31 14.64 2.98 10.94
N LYS A 32 13.76 3.10 11.94
CA LYS A 32 12.57 2.27 12.09
C LYS A 32 11.94 2.11 10.70
N MET A 33 11.84 0.88 10.23
CA MET A 33 11.18 0.58 8.96
C MET A 33 9.81 1.22 9.04
N LYS A 34 9.57 2.24 8.20
CA LYS A 34 8.27 2.88 8.14
C LYS A 34 7.41 1.98 7.29
N ASP A 35 6.28 1.56 7.82
CA ASP A 35 5.27 0.87 7.03
C ASP A 35 4.81 1.83 5.94
N HIS A 36 4.91 1.39 4.69
CA HIS A 36 4.48 2.14 3.52
C HIS A 36 3.37 1.37 2.82
N VAL A 37 2.29 2.06 2.48
CA VAL A 37 1.17 1.51 1.72
C VAL A 37 1.17 2.21 0.36
N GLU A 38 1.52 1.47 -0.69
CA GLU A 38 1.39 1.92 -2.08
C GLU A 38 0.14 1.30 -2.70
N ILE A 39 -0.71 2.12 -3.30
CA ILE A 39 -1.80 1.65 -4.15
C ILE A 39 -1.20 1.45 -5.55
N SER A 40 -1.28 0.22 -6.08
CA SER A 40 -0.73 -0.10 -7.40
C SER A 40 -1.39 0.73 -8.51
N THR A 41 -0.65 0.99 -9.58
CA THR A 41 -1.16 1.70 -10.76
C THR A 41 -2.35 0.96 -11.38
N GLU A 42 -2.27 -0.36 -11.44
CA GLU A 42 -3.34 -1.25 -11.90
C GLU A 42 -4.61 -1.11 -11.05
N ALA A 43 -4.49 -1.04 -9.71
CA ALA A 43 -5.64 -0.84 -8.84
C ALA A 43 -6.31 0.52 -9.04
N LYS A 44 -5.54 1.56 -9.39
CA LYS A 44 -6.11 2.87 -9.76
C LYS A 44 -6.86 2.80 -11.09
N GLU A 45 -6.31 2.14 -12.09
CA GLU A 45 -6.97 1.97 -13.39
C GLU A 45 -8.27 1.15 -13.28
N LEU A 46 -8.30 0.13 -12.42
CA LEU A 46 -9.51 -0.64 -12.12
C LEU A 46 -10.59 0.20 -11.41
N LEU A 47 -10.19 1.13 -10.52
CA LEU A 47 -11.11 2.05 -9.86
C LEU A 47 -11.72 3.04 -10.85
N GLU A 48 -10.90 3.63 -11.72
CA GLU A 48 -11.36 4.58 -12.75
C GLU A 48 -12.30 3.90 -13.76
N SER A 49 -12.00 2.66 -14.16
CA SER A 49 -12.87 1.88 -15.06
C SER A 49 -14.14 1.34 -14.39
N SER A 50 -14.14 1.19 -13.06
CA SER A 50 -15.33 0.93 -12.24
C SER A 50 -16.09 2.20 -11.85
N GLY A 51 -15.62 3.38 -12.27
CA GLY A 51 -16.25 4.65 -11.99
C GLY A 51 -17.73 4.66 -12.42
N ALA A 52 -18.58 5.28 -11.60
CA ALA A 52 -20.01 5.41 -11.84
C ALA A 52 -20.26 5.88 -13.29
N LYS A 53 -20.98 5.06 -14.06
CA LYS A 53 -21.26 5.35 -15.46
C LYS A 53 -22.10 6.63 -15.52
N PRO A 54 -22.05 7.43 -16.61
CA PRO A 54 -22.88 8.61 -16.75
C PRO A 54 -24.39 8.32 -16.55
N ALA A 55 -24.84 7.13 -16.96
CA ALA A 55 -26.19 6.63 -16.71
C ALA A 55 -26.55 6.52 -15.21
N ASP A 56 -25.56 6.36 -14.33
CA ASP A 56 -25.77 6.27 -12.89
C ASP A 56 -25.97 7.67 -12.28
N ARG A 57 -25.45 8.73 -12.90
CA ARG A 57 -25.63 10.11 -12.40
C ARG A 57 -27.07 10.60 -12.61
N GLU A 58 -27.62 10.38 -13.80
CA GLU A 58 -29.01 10.76 -14.12
C GLU A 58 -30.02 10.05 -13.21
N ARG A 59 -29.88 8.72 -13.08
CA ARG A 59 -30.70 7.90 -12.17
C ARG A 59 -30.60 8.38 -10.73
N LEU A 60 -29.41 8.76 -10.28
CA LEU A 60 -29.19 9.21 -8.91
C LEU A 60 -29.84 10.58 -8.65
N ASP A 61 -29.85 11.47 -9.64
CA ASP A 61 -30.52 12.76 -9.52
C ASP A 61 -32.06 12.64 -9.57
N GLU A 62 -32.60 11.71 -10.37
CA GLU A 62 -34.02 11.33 -10.32
C GLU A 62 -34.40 10.77 -8.95
N LEU A 63 -33.58 9.86 -8.41
CA LEU A 63 -33.79 9.27 -7.10
C LEU A 63 -33.80 10.34 -6.00
N LYS A 64 -32.83 11.27 -6.02
CA LYS A 64 -32.79 12.41 -5.10
C LYS A 64 -34.06 13.26 -5.16
N LYS A 65 -34.60 13.51 -6.35
CA LYS A 65 -35.86 14.26 -6.52
C LYS A 65 -37.03 13.50 -5.89
N SER A 66 -37.16 12.20 -6.16
CA SER A 66 -38.24 11.37 -5.58
C SER A 66 -38.20 11.30 -4.05
N VAL A 67 -37.00 11.23 -3.47
CA VAL A 67 -36.80 11.24 -2.01
C VAL A 67 -37.19 12.60 -1.43
N LYS A 68 -36.75 13.71 -2.05
CA LYS A 68 -37.14 15.07 -1.62
C LYS A 68 -38.65 15.31 -1.72
N ALA A 69 -39.31 14.74 -2.72
CA ALA A 69 -40.76 14.82 -2.91
C ALA A 69 -41.55 13.92 -1.94
N GLY A 70 -40.88 13.04 -1.18
CA GLY A 70 -41.53 12.10 -0.26
C GLY A 70 -42.27 10.95 -0.96
N SER A 71 -42.12 10.79 -2.28
CA SER A 71 -42.77 9.73 -3.06
C SER A 71 -41.94 8.47 -3.21
N TYR A 72 -40.71 8.47 -2.69
CA TYR A 72 -39.83 7.31 -2.74
C TYR A 72 -40.26 6.26 -1.72
N HIS A 73 -40.72 5.11 -2.22
CA HIS A 73 -41.10 3.96 -1.41
C HIS A 73 -40.06 2.83 -1.55
N VAL A 74 -39.57 2.33 -0.41
CA VAL A 74 -38.61 1.21 -0.38
C VAL A 74 -39.38 -0.10 -0.24
N ASP A 75 -39.37 -0.93 -1.28
CA ASP A 75 -39.95 -2.28 -1.22
C ASP A 75 -38.98 -3.23 -0.50
N ALA A 76 -39.43 -3.76 0.63
CA ALA A 76 -38.66 -4.69 1.46
C ALA A 76 -38.25 -5.98 0.72
N ARG A 77 -39.08 -6.48 -0.22
CA ARG A 77 -38.73 -7.67 -1.02
C ARG A 77 -37.54 -7.37 -1.92
N THR A 78 -37.60 -6.28 -2.68
CA THR A 78 -36.50 -5.88 -3.57
C THR A 78 -35.22 -5.60 -2.80
N LEU A 79 -35.33 -5.02 -1.59
CA LEU A 79 -34.18 -4.78 -0.72
C LEU A 79 -33.54 -6.10 -0.28
N ALA A 80 -34.35 -7.07 0.17
CA ALA A 80 -33.86 -8.38 0.57
C ALA A 80 -33.17 -9.11 -0.59
N GLU A 81 -33.76 -9.09 -1.79
CA GLU A 81 -33.16 -9.70 -3.00
C GLU A 81 -31.80 -9.08 -3.36
N LYS A 82 -31.62 -7.77 -3.16
CA LYS A 82 -30.36 -7.09 -3.44
C LYS A 82 -29.28 -7.35 -2.38
N ILE A 83 -29.68 -7.54 -1.13
CA ILE A 83 -28.75 -7.83 -0.03
C ILE A 83 -28.35 -9.31 -0.03
N PHE A 84 -29.25 -10.20 -0.45
CA PHE A 84 -29.06 -11.66 -0.39
C PHE A 84 -27.72 -12.17 -0.93
N PRO A 85 -27.19 -11.73 -2.09
CA PRO A 85 -25.92 -12.24 -2.63
C PRO A 85 -24.69 -11.98 -1.75
N PHE A 86 -24.78 -11.02 -0.82
CA PHE A 86 -23.68 -10.64 0.07
C PHE A 86 -23.73 -11.36 1.42
N LEU A 87 -24.83 -12.06 1.73
CA LEU A 87 -24.95 -12.85 2.94
C LEU A 87 -24.31 -14.24 2.70
N LYS A 88 -23.19 -14.50 3.37
CA LYS A 88 -22.64 -15.85 3.49
C LYS A 88 -23.23 -16.53 4.72
N PHE A 89 -23.76 -17.74 4.54
CA PHE A 89 -24.21 -18.65 5.59
C PHE A 89 -23.34 -19.90 5.60
#